data_AF-A0A357AKP3-F1
#
_entry.id   AF-A0A357AKP3-F1
#
_cell.length_a   1.000
_cell.length_b   1.000
_cell.length_c   1.000
_cell.angle_alpha   90.00
_cell.angle_beta   90.00
_cell.angle_gamma   90.00
#
_symmetry.space_group_name_H-M   'P 1'
#
loop_
_entity.id
_entity.type
_entity.pdbx_description
1 polymer ?
#
loop_
_entity_poly.entity_id
_entity_poly.type
_entity_poly.pdbx_seq_one_letter_code
_entity_poly.pdbx_strand_id
1 'polypeptide(L)'
;MIWFGPAGNSDSFYGQGFEHSWQMPEWLHNMGLNAYEYQCNKGIHLKDKTAGEIGEKCRAFDIRLSIHAPYYINLSSTEIGKRENSIRYIIDTLRIAQIMGAGRIVVHPGYVSGISREIAIELALDT
;
A
#
# COMPACT_ATOMS: atom_id res chain seq x y z
N MET A 1 -17.62 -4.06 14.77
CA MET A 1 -17.48 -2.80 14.03
C MET A 1 -17.02 -3.13 12.61
N ILE A 2 -17.65 -2.54 11.59
CA ILE A 2 -17.33 -2.76 10.17
C ILE A 2 -16.41 -1.63 9.71
N TRP A 3 -15.37 -1.97 8.95
CA TRP A 3 -14.44 -1.03 8.33
C TRP A 3 -14.72 -0.98 6.83
N PHE A 4 -15.02 0.20 6.29
CA PHE A 4 -15.40 0.39 4.90
C PHE A 4 -14.83 1.69 4.33
N GLY A 5 -14.26 1.59 3.13
CA GLY A 5 -13.73 2.71 2.38
C GLY A 5 -12.84 2.26 1.21
N PRO A 6 -12.30 3.22 0.43
CA PRO A 6 -11.67 2.93 -0.84
C PRO A 6 -10.19 2.59 -0.72
N ALA A 7 -9.63 2.05 -1.81
CA ALA A 7 -8.21 2.07 -2.08
C ALA A 7 -7.88 3.26 -2.99
N GLY A 8 -7.04 4.19 -2.52
CA GLY A 8 -6.68 5.40 -3.25
C GLY A 8 -7.76 6.49 -3.31
N ASN A 9 -7.35 7.65 -3.82
CA ASN A 9 -8.25 8.78 -4.05
C ASN A 9 -8.98 8.60 -5.39
N SER A 10 -10.30 8.71 -5.37
CA SER A 10 -11.13 8.67 -6.59
C SER A 10 -11.13 9.99 -7.36
N ASP A 11 -11.63 10.00 -8.59
CA ASP A 11 -11.83 11.23 -9.37
C ASP A 11 -12.69 12.27 -8.64
N SER A 12 -13.64 11.83 -7.80
CA SER A 12 -14.46 12.75 -6.99
C SER A 12 -13.65 13.52 -5.94
N PHE A 13 -12.57 12.93 -5.41
CA PHE A 13 -11.67 13.63 -4.48
C PHE A 13 -11.01 14.81 -5.19
N TYR A 14 -10.43 14.56 -6.36
CA TYR A 14 -9.78 15.61 -7.15
C TYR A 14 -10.79 16.63 -7.71
N GLY A 15 -11.95 16.17 -8.17
CA GLY A 15 -13.02 17.04 -8.69
C GLY A 15 -13.63 17.97 -7.64
N GLN A 16 -13.48 17.66 -6.35
CA GLN A 16 -13.89 18.51 -5.23
C GLN A 16 -12.79 19.49 -4.77
N GLY A 17 -11.65 19.54 -5.48
CA GLY A 17 -10.57 20.49 -5.21
C GLY A 17 -9.51 20.01 -4.21
N PHE A 18 -9.51 18.73 -3.84
CA PHE A 18 -8.44 18.17 -3.03
C PHE A 18 -7.26 17.71 -3.89
N GLU A 19 -6.03 17.96 -3.43
CA GLU A 19 -4.81 17.67 -4.20
C GLU A 19 -3.85 16.74 -3.45
N HIS A 20 -3.97 16.68 -2.13
CA HIS A 20 -3.00 16.03 -1.28
C HIS A 20 -3.62 14.95 -0.41
N SER A 21 -2.97 13.78 -0.35
CA SER A 21 -3.50 12.59 0.36
C SER A 21 -3.71 12.79 1.86
N TRP A 22 -3.13 13.81 2.50
CA TRP A 22 -3.42 14.13 3.90
C TRP A 22 -4.78 14.83 4.10
N GLN A 23 -5.45 15.25 3.02
CA GLN A 23 -6.82 15.79 3.04
C GLN A 23 -7.88 14.67 2.96
N MET A 24 -7.51 13.51 2.43
CA MET A 24 -8.40 12.35 2.28
C MET A 24 -9.08 11.89 3.58
N PRO A 25 -8.42 11.90 4.76
CA PRO A 25 -9.06 11.39 5.97
C PRO A 25 -10.31 12.16 6.39
N GLU A 26 -10.25 13.50 6.33
CA GLU A 26 -11.40 14.36 6.59
C GLU A 26 -12.50 14.16 5.53
N TRP A 27 -12.09 14.07 4.26
CA TRP A 27 -13.00 13.84 3.15
C TRP A 27 -13.79 12.54 3.30
N LEU A 28 -13.12 11.44 3.64
CA LEU A 28 -13.77 10.15 3.92
C LEU A 28 -14.68 10.21 5.14
N HIS A 29 -14.22 10.83 6.23
CA HIS A 29 -14.98 10.97 7.46
C HIS A 29 -16.31 11.70 7.21
N ASN A 30 -16.28 12.78 6.43
CA ASN A 30 -17.49 13.54 6.07
C ASN A 30 -18.49 12.74 5.22
N MET A 31 -18.04 11.65 4.57
CA MET A 31 -18.91 10.71 3.85
C MET A 31 -19.36 9.52 4.72
N GLY A 32 -18.95 9.46 5.99
CA GLY A 32 -19.24 8.34 6.90
C GLY A 32 -18.39 7.09 6.64
N LEU A 33 -17.26 7.23 5.93
CA LEU A 33 -16.31 6.15 5.68
C LEU A 33 -15.22 6.15 6.77
N ASN A 34 -14.67 4.97 7.07
CA ASN A 34 -13.79 4.77 8.22
C ASN A 34 -12.57 3.88 7.93
N ALA A 35 -12.28 3.61 6.66
CA ALA A 35 -11.10 2.85 6.25
C ALA A 35 -10.51 3.37 4.95
N TYR A 36 -9.22 3.16 4.76
CA TYR A 36 -8.51 3.55 3.53
C TYR A 36 -7.30 2.65 3.26
N GLU A 37 -7.09 2.31 2.00
CA GLU A 37 -5.85 1.69 1.53
C GLU A 37 -5.02 2.70 0.71
N TYR A 38 -3.82 3.03 1.21
CA TYR A 38 -2.87 3.87 0.47
C TYR A 38 -2.12 3.03 -0.57
N GLN A 39 -2.04 3.51 -1.81
CA GLN A 39 -1.49 2.74 -2.93
C GLN A 39 -0.07 3.18 -3.30
N CYS A 40 0.92 2.27 -3.18
CA CYS A 40 2.29 2.47 -3.65
C CYS A 40 2.53 1.89 -5.06
N ASN A 41 1.57 2.03 -5.97
CA ASN A 41 1.54 1.32 -7.26
C ASN A 41 2.88 1.34 -8.02
N LYS A 42 3.52 2.50 -8.16
CA LYS A 42 4.78 2.66 -8.91
C LYS A 42 5.98 2.95 -8.01
N GLY A 43 5.96 2.44 -6.78
CA GLY A 43 7.06 2.60 -5.84
C GLY A 43 6.72 3.47 -4.64
N ILE A 44 7.72 3.58 -3.77
CA ILE A 44 7.56 4.11 -2.42
C ILE A 44 8.25 5.48 -2.40
N HIS A 45 7.63 6.44 -3.08
CA HIS A 45 8.14 7.81 -3.22
C HIS A 45 7.64 8.76 -2.11
N LEU A 46 6.87 8.24 -1.17
CA LEU A 46 6.31 9.00 -0.07
C LEU A 46 7.42 9.35 0.93
N LYS A 47 7.63 10.64 1.16
CA LYS A 47 8.56 11.12 2.19
C LYS A 47 7.99 10.85 3.58
N ASP A 48 8.85 10.52 4.53
CA ASP A 48 8.49 10.21 5.92
C ASP A 48 7.63 11.29 6.58
N LYS A 49 7.95 12.57 6.33
CA LYS A 49 7.15 13.70 6.82
C LYS A 49 5.70 13.63 6.35
N THR A 50 5.49 13.40 5.05
CA THR A 50 4.15 13.31 4.46
C THR A 50 3.42 12.05 4.91
N ALA A 51 4.13 10.92 5.04
CA ALA A 51 3.59 9.71 5.63
C ALA A 51 3.09 9.96 7.07
N GLY A 52 3.89 10.63 7.89
CA GLY A 52 3.51 11.01 9.25
C GLY A 52 2.27 11.88 9.29
N GLU A 53 2.21 12.91 8.43
CA GLU A 53 1.05 13.81 8.33
C GLU A 53 -0.24 13.07 7.94
N ILE A 54 -0.18 12.18 6.95
CA ILE A 54 -1.34 11.35 6.58
C ILE A 54 -1.78 10.49 7.77
N GLY A 55 -0.82 9.87 8.48
CA GLY A 55 -1.09 9.05 9.66
C GLY A 55 -1.75 9.83 10.80
N GLU A 56 -1.26 11.04 11.08
CA GLU A 56 -1.84 11.95 12.09
C GLU A 56 -3.27 12.32 11.73
N LYS A 57 -3.54 12.68 10.47
CA LYS A 57 -4.89 12.99 9.99
C LYS A 57 -5.81 11.78 10.05
N CYS A 58 -5.33 10.59 9.69
CA CYS A 58 -6.13 9.36 9.83
C CYS A 58 -6.52 9.07 11.28
N ARG A 59 -5.61 9.27 12.23
CA ARG A 59 -5.93 9.16 13.67
C ARG A 59 -6.95 10.22 14.11
N ALA A 60 -6.83 11.46 13.64
CA ALA A 60 -7.73 12.54 14.00
C ALA A 60 -9.18 12.32 13.50
N PHE A 61 -9.34 11.65 12.35
CA PHE A 61 -10.63 11.42 11.71
C PHE A 61 -11.14 9.96 11.81
N ASP A 62 -10.50 9.14 12.65
CA ASP A 62 -10.82 7.72 12.88
C ASP A 62 -10.84 6.87 11.59
N ILE A 63 -9.85 7.09 10.72
CA ILE A 63 -9.66 6.34 9.48
C ILE A 63 -8.65 5.21 9.71
N ARG A 64 -9.10 3.97 9.57
CA ARG A 64 -8.22 2.79 9.61
C ARG A 64 -7.40 2.67 8.33
N LEU A 65 -6.08 2.60 8.47
CA LEU A 65 -5.15 2.54 7.34
C LEU A 65 -4.60 1.14 7.05
N SER A 66 -4.43 0.87 5.75
CA SER A 66 -3.57 -0.17 5.18
C SER A 66 -2.76 0.40 4.01
N ILE A 67 -1.69 -0.29 3.60
CA ILE A 67 -0.87 0.13 2.45
C ILE A 67 -0.73 -1.00 1.44
N HIS A 68 -1.02 -0.71 0.17
CA HIS A 68 -0.79 -1.61 -0.95
C HIS A 68 0.65 -1.44 -1.46
N ALA A 69 1.44 -2.51 -1.46
CA ALA A 69 2.81 -2.50 -1.95
C ALA A 69 2.88 -2.40 -3.49
N PRO A 70 4.03 -2.04 -4.09
CA PRO A 70 4.13 -1.88 -5.54
C PRO A 70 3.79 -3.15 -6.34
N TYR A 71 3.16 -2.98 -7.51
CA TYR A 71 2.65 -4.11 -8.32
C TYR A 71 3.75 -5.01 -8.92
N TYR A 72 4.99 -4.52 -8.99
CA TYR A 72 6.11 -5.21 -9.61
C TYR A 72 6.83 -6.19 -8.65
N ILE A 73 6.33 -6.38 -7.43
CA ILE A 73 6.79 -7.44 -6.53
C ILE A 73 6.58 -8.80 -7.21
N ASN A 74 7.64 -9.61 -7.26
CA ASN A 74 7.58 -10.99 -7.73
C ASN A 74 8.61 -11.86 -6.98
N LEU A 75 8.15 -12.50 -5.90
CA LEU A 75 8.92 -13.46 -5.12
C LEU A 75 9.19 -14.76 -5.91
N SER A 76 8.43 -15.03 -6.97
CA SER A 76 8.58 -16.21 -7.81
C SER A 76 9.43 -15.99 -9.07
N SER A 77 10.11 -14.85 -9.19
CA SER A 77 10.92 -14.53 -10.37
C SER A 77 12.09 -15.49 -10.53
N THR A 78 12.34 -15.96 -11.75
CA THR A 78 13.54 -16.75 -12.09
C THR A 78 14.84 -15.94 -11.96
N GLU A 79 14.73 -14.61 -12.00
CA GLU A 79 15.85 -13.70 -11.74
C GLU A 79 15.96 -13.40 -10.24
N ILE A 80 17.06 -13.82 -9.60
CA ILE A 80 17.31 -13.59 -8.15
C ILE A 80 17.25 -12.12 -7.77
N GLY A 81 17.81 -11.21 -8.58
CA GLY A 81 17.80 -9.78 -8.29
C GLY A 81 16.39 -9.18 -8.22
N LYS A 82 15.41 -9.72 -8.97
CA LYS A 82 14.01 -9.30 -8.85
C LYS A 82 13.38 -9.80 -7.54
N ARG A 83 13.75 -11.00 -7.07
CA ARG A 83 13.30 -11.55 -5.79
C ARG A 83 13.86 -10.73 -4.62
N GLU A 84 15.16 -10.43 -4.62
CA GLU A 84 15.79 -9.56 -3.61
C GLU A 84 15.18 -8.15 -3.60
N ASN A 85 14.97 -7.55 -4.78
CA ASN A 85 14.29 -6.25 -4.88
C ASN A 85 12.86 -6.32 -4.33
N SER A 86 12.15 -7.42 -4.54
CA SER A 86 10.80 -7.65 -4.02
C SER A 86 10.77 -7.64 -2.49
N ILE A 87 11.73 -8.31 -1.84
CA ILE A 87 11.90 -8.24 -0.38
C ILE A 87 12.11 -6.80 0.05
N ARG A 88 13.03 -6.06 -0.62
CA ARG A 88 13.29 -4.65 -0.29
C ARG A 88 12.02 -3.80 -0.39
N TYR A 89 11.22 -3.97 -1.43
CA TYR A 89 9.95 -3.23 -1.58
C TYR A 89 8.96 -3.55 -0.45
N ILE A 90 8.88 -4.81 0.00
CA ILE A 90 8.03 -5.19 1.13
C ILE A 90 8.52 -4.50 2.41
N ILE A 91 9.83 -4.54 2.69
CA ILE A 91 10.43 -3.90 3.88
C ILE A 91 10.24 -2.37 3.85
N ASP A 92 10.47 -1.73 2.71
CA ASP A 92 10.25 -0.28 2.55
C ASP A 92 8.77 0.08 2.72
N THR A 93 7.84 -0.77 2.27
CA THR A 93 6.39 -0.57 2.48
C THR A 93 6.03 -0.71 3.96
N LEU A 94 6.62 -1.68 4.68
CA LEU A 94 6.46 -1.83 6.13
C LEU A 94 6.96 -0.60 6.89
N ARG A 95 8.12 -0.04 6.49
CA ARG A 95 8.67 1.18 7.07
C ARG A 95 7.69 2.35 6.96
N ILE A 96 7.11 2.57 5.78
CA ILE A 96 6.08 3.60 5.57
C ILE A 96 4.82 3.28 6.38
N ALA A 97 4.38 2.01 6.42
CA ALA A 97 3.23 1.59 7.21
C ALA A 97 3.41 1.92 8.69
N GLN A 98 4.59 1.70 9.24
CA GLN A 98 4.92 2.05 10.62
C GLN A 98 4.84 3.56 10.86
N ILE A 99 5.38 4.38 9.96
CA ILE A 99 5.33 5.85 10.07
C ILE A 99 3.89 6.37 10.00
N MET A 100 3.09 5.83 9.07
CA MET A 100 1.68 6.19 8.92
C MET A 100 0.80 5.67 10.07
N GLY A 101 1.26 4.65 10.80
CA GLY A 101 0.44 3.92 11.76
C GLY A 101 -0.59 2.99 11.10
N ALA A 102 -0.29 2.51 9.89
CA ALA A 102 -1.14 1.54 9.18
C ALA A 102 -1.03 0.16 9.84
N GLY A 103 -2.17 -0.52 9.99
CA GLY A 103 -2.23 -1.79 10.72
C GLY A 103 -1.81 -3.02 9.90
N ARG A 104 -1.67 -2.89 8.57
CA ARG A 104 -1.22 -3.95 7.67
C ARG A 104 -0.71 -3.39 6.35
N ILE A 105 0.07 -4.21 5.65
CA ILE A 105 0.35 -4.04 4.23
C ILE A 105 -0.35 -5.13 3.42
N VAL A 106 -0.63 -4.85 2.15
CA VAL A 106 -1.20 -5.79 1.18
C VAL A 106 -0.18 -5.97 0.05
N VAL A 107 0.09 -7.22 -0.30
CA VAL A 107 1.14 -7.60 -1.24
C VAL A 107 0.61 -8.67 -2.18
N HIS A 108 0.86 -8.51 -3.48
CA HIS A 108 0.78 -9.60 -4.42
C HIS A 108 2.10 -10.39 -4.37
N PRO A 109 2.10 -11.70 -4.06
CA PRO A 109 3.33 -12.46 -3.89
C PRO A 109 4.14 -12.58 -5.19
N GLY A 110 3.49 -12.42 -6.34
CA GLY A 110 4.12 -12.39 -7.64
C GLY A 110 3.19 -12.88 -8.74
N TYR A 111 3.79 -13.17 -9.88
CA TYR A 111 3.13 -13.72 -11.06
C TYR A 111 4.03 -14.77 -11.71
N VAL A 112 3.40 -15.76 -12.34
CA VAL A 112 4.10 -16.85 -13.03
C VAL A 112 4.48 -16.39 -14.44
N SER A 113 5.74 -16.61 -14.83
CA SER A 113 6.23 -16.26 -16.17
C SER A 113 7.24 -17.29 -16.66
N GLY A 114 6.86 -18.07 -17.68
CA GLY A 114 7.78 -19.02 -18.34
C GLY A 114 8.16 -20.27 -17.51
N ILE A 115 7.50 -20.50 -16.38
CA ILE A 115 7.72 -21.65 -15.47
C ILE A 115 6.37 -22.25 -15.04
N SER A 116 6.40 -23.46 -14.48
CA SER A 116 5.20 -24.05 -13.90
C SER A 116 4.83 -23.37 -12.57
N ARG A 117 3.59 -23.57 -12.12
CA ARG A 117 3.11 -22.98 -10.85
C ARG A 117 3.85 -23.58 -9.65
N GLU A 118 4.20 -24.85 -9.72
CA GLU A 118 4.96 -25.57 -8.70
C GLU A 118 6.35 -24.95 -8.56
N ILE A 119 7.07 -24.74 -9.67
CA ILE A 119 8.37 -24.07 -9.65
C ILE A 119 8.24 -22.63 -9.12
N ALA A 120 7.19 -21.91 -9.50
CA ALA A 120 6.95 -20.55 -9.01
C ALA A 120 6.75 -20.51 -7.48
N ILE A 121 6.06 -21.51 -6.92
CA ILE A 121 5.88 -21.65 -5.47
C ILE A 121 7.21 -21.96 -4.79
N GLU A 122 7.99 -22.91 -5.31
CA GLU A 122 9.32 -23.24 -4.76
C GLU A 122 10.25 -22.02 -4.73
N LEU A 123 10.29 -21.24 -5.83
CA LEU A 123 11.08 -20.00 -5.88
C LEU A 123 10.61 -18.96 -4.87
N ALA A 124 9.29 -18.84 -4.66
CA ALA A 124 8.74 -17.91 -3.69
C ALA A 124 8.98 -18.36 -2.23
N LEU A 125 9.05 -19.66 -1.96
CA LEU A 125 9.39 -20.22 -0.64
C LEU A 125 10.89 -20.06 -0.31
N ASP A 126 11.75 -20.09 -1.33
CA ASP A 126 13.19 -19.86 -1.24
C ASP A 126 13.56 -18.37 -1.01
N THR A 127 12.61 -17.45 -1.19
CA THR A 127 12.82 -15.99 -1.09
C THR A 127 12.53 -15.47 0.31
#